data_AF-A0A7X2J1X2-F1
#
_entry.id   AF-A0A7X2J1X2-F1
#
_cell.length_a   1.000
_cell.length_b   1.000
_cell.length_c   1.000
_cell.angle_alpha   90.00
_cell.angle_beta   90.00
_cell.angle_gamma   90.00
#
_symmetry.space_group_name_H-M   'P 1'
#
loop_
_entity.id
_entity.type
_entity.pdbx_description
1 polymer ?
#
loop_
_entity_poly.entity_id
_entity_poly.type
_entity_poly.pdbx_seq_one_letter_code
_entity_poly.pdbx_strand_id
1 'polypeptide(L)' 'MTEAELLKKQLMDKGFPVHEGDIPYILMVLNSIKRAPSPFGRKTDLNEEVPVVIVDKELLKYD' A
#
# COMPACT_ATOMS: atom_id res chain seq x y z
N MET A 1 26.97 1.37 5.99
CA MET A 1 26.27 1.18 4.69
C MET A 1 24.97 1.95 4.75
N THR A 2 24.82 2.98 3.93
CA THR A 2 23.61 3.82 3.85
C THR A 2 22.51 3.11 3.06
N GLU A 3 21.25 3.54 3.23
CA GLU A 3 20.12 3.00 2.45
C GLU A 3 20.32 3.24 0.94
N ALA A 4 20.93 4.37 0.58
CA ALA A 4 21.34 4.68 -0.78
C ALA A 4 22.43 3.72 -1.31
N GLU A 5 23.46 3.43 -0.54
CA GLU A 5 24.50 2.45 -0.92
C GLU A 5 23.94 1.04 -1.11
N LEU A 6 23.03 0.63 -0.21
CA LEU A 6 22.37 -0.67 -0.30
C LEU A 6 21.50 -0.75 -1.56
N LEU A 7 20.71 0.29 -1.85
CA LEU A 7 19.87 0.35 -3.03
C LEU A 7 20.70 0.30 -4.32
N LYS A 8 21.79 1.07 -4.40
CA LYS A 8 22.70 1.04 -5.55
C LYS A 8 23.25 -0.35 -5.79
N LYS A 9 23.72 -1.02 -4.73
CA LYS A 9 24.23 -2.39 -4.82
C LYS A 9 23.14 -3.35 -5.34
N GLN A 10 21.93 -3.27 -4.80
CA GLN A 10 20.81 -4.11 -5.25
C GLN A 10 20.42 -3.88 -6.71
N LEU A 11 20.49 -2.63 -7.19
CA LEU A 11 20.22 -2.30 -8.58
C LEU A 11 21.33 -2.86 -9.49
N MET A 12 22.61 -2.69 -9.11
CA MET A 12 23.76 -3.25 -9.83
C MET A 12 23.71 -4.78 -9.89
N ASP A 13 23.42 -5.45 -8.77
CA ASP A 13 23.33 -6.91 -8.67
C ASP A 13 22.23 -7.47 -9.59
N LYS A 14 21.19 -6.67 -9.89
CA LYS A 14 20.09 -7.02 -10.79
C LYS A 14 20.31 -6.56 -12.23
N GLY A 15 21.44 -5.93 -12.53
CA GLY A 15 21.76 -5.40 -13.86
C GLY A 15 20.95 -4.17 -14.25
N PHE A 16 20.34 -3.45 -13.30
CA PHE A 16 19.66 -2.19 -13.58
C PHE A 16 20.68 -1.05 -13.73
N PRO A 17 20.48 -0.13 -14.69
CA PRO A 17 21.27 1.09 -14.76
C PRO A 17 21.07 1.92 -13.49
N VAL A 18 22.18 2.39 -12.91
CA VAL A 18 22.18 3.19 -11.69
C VAL A 18 22.62 4.61 -12.04
N HIS A 19 21.67 5.55 -12.01
CA HIS A 19 21.96 6.97 -12.10
C HIS A 19 21.84 7.60 -10.71
N GLU A 20 22.89 8.30 -10.28
CA GLU A 20 22.97 8.95 -8.96
C GLU A 20 21.80 9.91 -8.70
N GLY A 21 21.35 10.61 -9.74
CA GLY A 21 20.21 11.53 -9.67
C GLY A 21 18.87 10.84 -9.39
N ASP A 22 18.74 9.55 -9.71
CA ASP A 22 17.47 8.80 -9.56
C ASP A 22 17.31 8.20 -8.17
N ILE A 23 18.42 7.98 -7.45
CA ILE A 23 18.44 7.33 -6.14
C ILE A 23 17.51 8.00 -5.12
N PRO A 24 17.49 9.34 -4.97
CA PRO A 24 16.56 10.00 -4.05
C PRO A 24 15.09 9.72 -4.38
N TYR A 25 14.73 9.69 -5.67
CA TYR A 25 13.36 9.43 -6.12
C TYR A 25 12.94 7.99 -5.89
N ILE A 26 13.82 7.03 -6.18
CA ILE A 26 13.57 5.61 -5.92
C ILE A 26 13.36 5.39 -4.42
N LEU A 27 14.18 5.99 -3.56
CA LEU A 27 14.01 5.91 -2.11
C LEU A 27 12.70 6.54 -1.65
N MET A 28 12.30 7.68 -2.24
CA MET A 28 11.01 8.31 -1.93
C MET A 28 9.83 7.39 -2.26
N VAL A 29 9.84 6.74 -3.43
CA VAL A 29 8.79 5.80 -3.84
C VAL A 29 8.76 4.59 -2.90
N LEU A 30 9.92 3.98 -2.63
CA LEU A 30 10.02 2.84 -1.71
C LEU A 30 9.50 3.19 -0.31
N ASN A 31 9.84 4.38 0.20
CA ASN A 31 9.35 4.86 1.49
C ASN A 31 7.83 5.10 1.48
N SER A 32 7.30 5.59 0.36
CA SER A 32 5.86 5.77 0.19
C SER A 32 5.13 4.41 0.20
N ILE A 33 5.68 3.39 -0.46
CA ILE A 33 5.14 2.02 -0.44
C ILE A 33 5.21 1.42 0.96
N LYS A 34 6.35 1.55 1.67
CA LYS A 34 6.51 1.06 3.04
C LYS A 34 5.52 1.71 4.01
N ARG A 35 5.18 2.99 3.80
CA ARG A 35 4.24 3.76 4.62
C ARG A 35 2.79 3.61 4.20
N ALA A 36 2.53 3.15 2.98
CA ALA A 36 1.17 2.92 2.52
C ALA A 36 0.51 1.92 3.46
N PRO A 37 -0.67 2.22 4.03
CA PRO A 37 -1.41 1.26 4.81
C PRO A 37 -1.66 0.04 3.93
N SER A 38 -1.23 -1.13 4.38
CA SER A 38 -1.39 -2.37 3.63
C SER A 38 -2.87 -2.59 3.30
N PRO A 39 -3.30 -2.55 2.02
CA PRO A 39 -4.64 -3.01 1.69
C PRO A 39 -4.77 -4.53 1.95
N PHE A 40 -3.65 -5.25 2.06
CA PHE A 40 -3.61 -6.69 2.29
C PHE A 40 -3.83 -7.10 3.76
N GLY A 41 -3.91 -6.14 4.70
CA GLY A 41 -4.26 -6.43 6.09
C GLY A 41 -5.74 -6.72 6.32
N ARG A 42 -6.60 -6.28 5.40
CA ARG A 42 -7.99 -6.73 5.30
C ARG A 42 -8.16 -7.32 3.91
N LYS A 43 -7.96 -8.63 3.80
CA LYS A 43 -8.83 -9.40 2.92
C LYS A 43 -10.25 -9.11 3.41
N THR A 44 -10.91 -8.11 2.84
CA THR A 44 -12.35 -8.13 2.78
C THR A 44 -12.61 -9.38 1.97
N ASP A 45 -13.12 -10.42 2.63
CA ASP A 45 -13.53 -11.60 1.91
C ASP A 45 -14.65 -11.10 0.98
N LEU A 46 -14.32 -10.91 -0.30
CA LEU A 46 -15.25 -10.33 -1.27
C LEU A 46 -16.48 -11.22 -1.49
N ASN A 47 -16.44 -12.44 -0.94
CA ASN A 47 -17.53 -13.40 -0.89
C ASN A 47 -18.29 -13.42 0.45
N GLU A 48 -17.96 -12.53 1.39
CA GLU A 48 -18.71 -12.42 2.64
C GLU A 48 -20.10 -11.86 2.33
N GLU A 49 -21.13 -12.67 2.51
CA GLU A 49 -22.51 -12.26 2.39
C GLU A 49 -22.82 -11.23 3.49
N VAL A 50 -22.70 -9.94 3.17
CA VAL A 50 -23.14 -8.88 4.07
C VAL A 50 -24.67 -8.79 3.95
N PRO A 51 -25.43 -9.03 5.03
CA PRO A 51 -26.87 -8.89 4.99
C PRO A 51 -27.22 -7.43 4.72
N VAL A 52 -27.83 -7.15 3.56
CA VAL A 52 -28.41 -5.84 3.26
C VAL A 52 -29.68 -5.72 4.09
N VAL A 53 -29.58 -5.10 5.26
CA VAL A 53 -30.75 -4.77 6.07
C VAL A 53 -31.40 -3.53 5.46
N ILE A 54 -32.48 -3.75 4.71
CA ILE A 54 -33.36 -2.67 4.26
C ILE A 54 -34.20 -2.26 5.47
N VAL A 55 -33.75 -1.23 6.18
CA VAL A 55 -34.56 -0.59 7.23
C VAL A 55 -35.51 0.42 6.58
N ASP A 56 -36.81 0.24 6.85
CA ASP A 56 -37.80 1.27 6.54
C ASP A 56 -37.55 2.48 7.46
N LYS A 57 -37.31 3.64 6.85
CA LYS A 57 -37.03 4.89 7.58
C LYS A 57 -38.21 5.33 8.45
N GLU A 58 -39.42 4.87 8.14
CA GLU A 58 -40.64 5.18 8.91
C GLU A 58 -40.66 4.44 10.25
N LEU A 59 -40.00 3.28 10.37
CA LEU A 59 -39.96 2.48 11.61
C LEU A 59 -38.89 2.98 12.61
N LEU A 60 -37.87 3.69 12.14
CA LEU A 60 -36.82 4.29 12.99
C LEU A 60 -37.29 5.53 13.79
N LYS A 61 -38.50 6.04 13.50
CA LYS A 61 -39.05 7.23 14.18
C LYS A 61 -39.80 6.91 15.48
N TYR A 62 -39.90 5.62 15.84
CA TYR A 62 -40.70 5.16 16.98
C TYR A 62 -39.88 4.48 18.09
N ASP A 63 -38.54 4.61 18.07
CA ASP A 63 -37.63 4.24 19.17
C ASP A 63 -37.29 5.47 20.04
#